data_AF-A5A7N8-F1
#
_entry.id   AF-A5A7N8-F1
#
_cell.length_a   1.000
_cell.length_b   1.000
_cell.length_c   1.000
_cell.angle_alpha   90.00
_cell.angle_beta   90.00
_cell.angle_gamma   90.00
#
_symmetry.space_group_name_H-M   'P 1'
#
loop_
_entity.id
_entity.type
_entity.pdbx_description
1 polymer ?
#
loop_
_entity_poly.entity_id
_entity_poly.type
_entity_poly.pdbx_seq_one_letter_code
_entity_poly.pdbx_strand_id
1 'polypeptide(L)'
;RGYMFYLSEACLSAFQSGVNQLCECEQNLAMGTDASGNSIKNPDKLVINVINNTMATISEKIRLLLTLIITQSGMLDSTVTDLIEKLRIDERCIDILKGIGKLGSFILNKDYSLSKISSLKQFPFLIKNRKNILNGSSYTLSRWIPFIEDLIADVIRGNFKTGLIAKLDQPRTNPDYLKPDLNGYVLPQRQSWARLNETENHTGPRLIIFIIGGVSLAESRVAYNYTKLCHSMRSGNIPDEIKKNINFPTENAGGRGWNWEVLIGGTSILTPEKYLNFLAKTKTTTP
;
A
#
# COMPACT_ATOMS: atom_id res chain seq x y z
N ARG A 1 -13.75 -26.93 -9.97
CA ARG A 1 -14.74 -25.88 -10.30
C ARG A 1 -15.57 -25.47 -9.08
N GLY A 2 -15.96 -26.39 -8.17
CA GLY A 2 -16.72 -26.06 -6.96
C GLY A 2 -16.01 -25.16 -5.94
N TYR A 3 -14.71 -25.32 -5.70
CA TYR A 3 -14.00 -24.53 -4.67
C TYR A 3 -14.03 -23.01 -4.89
N MET A 4 -13.89 -22.54 -6.13
CA MET A 4 -13.98 -21.10 -6.43
C MET A 4 -15.40 -20.56 -6.23
N PHE A 5 -16.42 -21.39 -6.47
CA PHE A 5 -17.81 -21.04 -6.21
C PHE A 5 -18.07 -20.88 -4.72
N TYR A 6 -17.68 -21.87 -3.91
CA TYR A 6 -17.81 -21.81 -2.44
C TYR A 6 -17.06 -20.61 -1.84
N LEU A 7 -15.86 -20.32 -2.33
CA LEU A 7 -15.10 -19.16 -1.87
C LEU A 7 -15.83 -17.85 -2.18
N SER A 8 -16.35 -17.72 -3.41
CA SER A 8 -17.08 -16.52 -3.84
C SER A 8 -18.38 -16.33 -3.04
N GLU A 9 -19.10 -17.42 -2.79
CA GLU A 9 -20.32 -17.43 -1.98
C GLU A 9 -20.03 -17.04 -0.52
N ALA A 10 -18.99 -17.62 0.09
CA ALA A 10 -18.56 -17.28 1.45
C ALA A 10 -18.16 -15.80 1.56
N CYS A 11 -17.41 -15.28 0.58
CA CYS A 11 -17.05 -13.86 0.52
C CYS A 11 -18.28 -12.95 0.41
N LEU A 12 -19.25 -13.32 -0.42
CA LEU A 12 -20.47 -12.53 -0.61
C LEU A 12 -21.34 -12.53 0.65
N SER A 13 -21.47 -13.69 1.30
CA SER A 13 -22.20 -13.83 2.57
C SER A 13 -21.57 -12.97 3.67
N ALA A 14 -20.25 -13.06 3.85
CA ALA A 14 -19.51 -12.19 4.78
C ALA A 14 -19.69 -10.70 4.43
N PHE A 15 -19.63 -10.35 3.15
CA PHE A 15 -19.82 -8.98 2.68
C PHE A 15 -21.20 -8.41 3.05
N GLN A 16 -22.26 -9.20 2.84
CA GLN A 16 -23.64 -8.82 3.15
C GLN A 16 -23.96 -8.80 4.65
N SER A 17 -23.20 -9.55 5.47
CA SER A 17 -23.41 -9.62 6.92
C SER A 17 -23.02 -8.36 7.71
N GLY A 18 -22.41 -7.37 7.05
CA GLY A 18 -22.06 -6.07 7.67
C GLY A 18 -20.71 -5.50 7.24
N VAL A 19 -19.88 -6.29 6.55
CA VAL A 19 -18.57 -5.82 6.05
C VAL A 19 -18.72 -4.69 5.03
N ASN A 20 -19.82 -4.63 4.28
CA ASN A 20 -20.13 -3.52 3.37
C ASN A 20 -20.15 -2.15 4.07
N GLN A 21 -20.78 -2.05 5.25
CA GLN A 21 -20.87 -0.80 6.03
C GLN A 21 -19.51 -0.42 6.61
N LEU A 22 -18.72 -1.43 7.05
CA LEU A 22 -17.35 -1.22 7.50
C LEU A 22 -16.45 -0.71 6.35
N CYS A 23 -16.56 -1.32 5.17
CA CYS A 23 -15.82 -0.90 3.97
C CYS A 23 -16.17 0.54 3.59
N GLU A 24 -17.45 0.92 3.62
CA GLU A 24 -17.86 2.30 3.31
C GLU A 24 -17.23 3.30 4.28
N CYS A 25 -17.29 3.00 5.58
CA CYS A 25 -16.64 3.78 6.62
C CYS A 25 -15.13 3.94 6.36
N GLU A 26 -14.44 2.84 6.07
CA GLU A 26 -13.00 2.87 5.78
C GLU A 26 -12.63 3.68 4.55
N GLN A 27 -13.39 3.53 3.48
CA GLN A 27 -13.16 4.30 2.27
C GLN A 27 -13.38 5.79 2.52
N ASN A 28 -14.43 6.15 3.27
CA ASN A 28 -14.69 7.53 3.65
C ASN A 28 -13.56 8.11 4.52
N LEU A 29 -13.06 7.34 5.49
CA LEU A 29 -11.93 7.76 6.33
C LEU A 29 -10.63 7.91 5.53
N ALA A 30 -10.30 6.90 4.71
CA ALA A 30 -9.04 6.86 3.97
C ALA A 30 -8.98 7.94 2.88
N MET A 31 -10.10 8.16 2.17
CA MET A 31 -10.19 9.16 1.11
C MET A 31 -10.45 10.57 1.64
N GLY A 32 -11.01 10.72 2.85
CA GLY A 32 -11.47 11.99 3.39
C GLY A 32 -12.74 12.54 2.73
N THR A 33 -13.28 11.82 1.74
CA THR A 33 -14.50 12.14 0.99
C THR A 33 -15.42 10.94 0.90
N ASP A 34 -16.72 11.19 0.73
CA ASP A 34 -17.70 10.14 0.41
C ASP A 34 -17.61 9.69 -1.06
N ALA A 35 -18.42 8.71 -1.45
CA ALA A 35 -18.46 8.20 -2.83
C ALA A 35 -18.87 9.27 -3.87
N SER A 36 -19.54 10.34 -3.46
CA SER A 36 -19.93 11.48 -4.29
C SER A 36 -18.87 12.58 -4.32
N GLY A 37 -17.78 12.45 -3.55
CA GLY A 37 -16.71 13.44 -3.46
C GLY A 37 -16.92 14.52 -2.39
N ASN A 38 -17.98 14.44 -1.57
CA ASN A 38 -18.19 15.38 -0.49
C ASN A 38 -17.24 15.11 0.67
N SER A 39 -16.66 16.17 1.24
CA SER A 39 -15.78 16.04 2.41
C SER A 39 -16.51 15.43 3.60
N ILE A 40 -15.88 14.46 4.26
CA ILE A 40 -16.40 13.86 5.48
C ILE A 40 -16.27 14.85 6.64
N LYS A 41 -17.38 15.13 7.33
CA LYS A 41 -17.43 15.96 8.54
C LYS A 41 -17.58 15.05 9.76
N ASN A 42 -16.89 15.35 10.86
CA ASN A 42 -16.93 14.58 12.12
C ASN A 42 -16.68 13.07 11.93
N PRO A 43 -15.46 12.68 11.49
CA PRO A 43 -15.14 11.28 11.18
C PRO A 43 -15.17 10.36 12.41
N ASP A 44 -14.96 10.91 13.60
CA ASP A 44 -15.15 10.25 14.90
C ASP A 44 -16.59 9.75 15.10
N LYS A 45 -17.58 10.62 14.84
CA LYS A 45 -19.01 10.28 14.95
C LYS A 45 -19.42 9.22 13.93
N LEU A 46 -18.86 9.31 12.72
CA LEU A 46 -19.07 8.32 11.67
C LEU A 46 -18.62 6.93 12.14
N VAL A 47 -17.41 6.82 12.70
CA VAL A 47 -16.88 5.55 13.23
C VAL A 47 -17.75 4.99 14.35
N ILE A 48 -18.14 5.84 15.32
CA ILE A 48 -18.99 5.42 16.44
C ILE A 48 -20.34 4.91 15.93
N ASN A 49 -20.98 5.62 14.99
CA ASN A 49 -22.28 5.23 14.46
C ASN A 49 -22.21 3.89 13.70
N VAL A 50 -21.19 3.70 12.86
CA VAL A 50 -21.02 2.45 12.11
C VAL A 50 -20.77 1.28 13.06
N ILE A 51 -19.91 1.45 14.07
CA ILE A 51 -19.63 0.39 15.05
C ILE A 51 -20.87 0.06 15.89
N ASN A 52 -21.70 1.04 16.25
CA ASN A 52 -22.93 0.78 17.02
C ASN A 52 -24.02 0.09 16.20
N ASN A 53 -24.02 0.29 14.88
CA ASN A 53 -25.00 -0.31 13.98
C ASN A 53 -24.53 -1.64 13.35
N THR A 54 -23.29 -2.06 13.63
CA THR A 54 -22.71 -3.30 13.11
C THR A 54 -22.31 -4.25 14.25
N MET A 55 -22.36 -5.56 14.00
CA MET A 55 -21.76 -6.55 14.89
C MET A 55 -20.25 -6.68 14.64
N ALA A 56 -19.54 -5.55 14.63
CA ALA A 56 -18.11 -5.50 14.33
C ALA A 56 -17.28 -6.22 15.39
N THR A 57 -16.37 -7.07 14.93
CA THR A 57 -15.36 -7.74 15.74
C THR A 57 -14.38 -6.72 16.36
N ILE A 58 -13.70 -7.12 17.43
CA ILE A 58 -12.68 -6.27 18.09
C ILE A 58 -11.58 -5.84 17.10
N SER A 59 -11.17 -6.75 16.21
CA SER A 59 -10.18 -6.48 15.16
C SER A 59 -10.66 -5.37 14.20
N GLU A 60 -11.93 -5.42 13.77
CA GLU A 60 -12.51 -4.42 12.87
C GLU A 60 -12.63 -3.05 13.54
N LYS A 61 -13.02 -3.02 14.82
CA LYS A 61 -13.07 -1.77 15.60
C LYS A 61 -11.69 -1.11 15.71
N ILE A 62 -10.66 -1.91 16.03
CA ILE A 62 -9.27 -1.43 16.13
C ILE A 62 -8.78 -0.92 14.76
N ARG A 63 -9.11 -1.62 13.67
CA ARG A 63 -8.75 -1.22 12.31
C ARG A 63 -9.36 0.14 11.92
N LEU A 64 -10.63 0.38 12.25
CA LEU A 64 -11.29 1.67 12.05
C LEU A 64 -10.64 2.78 12.89
N LEU A 65 -10.36 2.51 14.17
CA LEU A 65 -9.69 3.46 15.05
C LEU A 65 -8.29 3.83 14.53
N LEU A 66 -7.47 2.86 14.12
CA LEU A 66 -6.16 3.12 13.54
C LEU A 66 -6.26 3.95 12.27
N THR A 67 -7.21 3.62 11.39
CA THR A 67 -7.44 4.38 10.16
C THR A 67 -7.81 5.83 10.47
N LEU A 68 -8.69 6.05 11.45
CA LEU A 68 -9.07 7.39 11.91
C LEU A 68 -7.86 8.18 12.44
N ILE A 69 -7.07 7.59 13.34
CA ILE A 69 -5.90 8.25 13.93
C ILE A 69 -4.89 8.65 12.84
N ILE A 70 -4.63 7.74 11.89
CA ILE A 70 -3.68 7.99 10.79
C ILE A 70 -4.19 9.11 9.87
N THR A 71 -5.47 9.08 9.47
CA THR A 71 -6.02 10.04 8.50
C THR A 71 -6.22 11.43 9.10
N GLN A 72 -6.56 11.51 10.39
CA GLN A 72 -6.61 12.77 11.14
C GLN A 72 -5.23 13.36 11.41
N SER A 73 -4.15 12.69 11.01
CA SER A 73 -2.79 13.12 11.31
C SER A 73 -2.56 13.22 12.82
N GLY A 74 -3.06 12.22 13.56
CA GLY A 74 -2.96 12.15 15.02
C GLY A 74 -4.20 12.73 15.71
N MET A 75 -4.42 12.30 16.96
CA MET A 75 -5.52 12.73 17.83
C MET A 75 -4.99 12.88 19.25
N LEU A 76 -5.53 13.73 20.11
CA LEU A 76 -5.06 13.81 21.51
C LEU A 76 -5.35 12.52 22.28
N ASP A 77 -4.50 12.17 23.26
CA ASP A 77 -4.64 10.97 24.09
C ASP A 77 -6.01 10.87 24.73
N SER A 78 -6.51 11.97 25.32
CA SER A 78 -7.84 12.01 25.93
C SER A 78 -8.94 11.67 24.92
N THR A 79 -8.81 12.15 23.68
CA THR A 79 -9.77 11.82 22.62
C THR A 79 -9.68 10.36 22.19
N VAL A 80 -8.48 9.77 22.16
CA VAL A 80 -8.29 8.35 21.86
C VAL A 80 -8.87 7.48 22.97
N THR A 81 -8.62 7.82 24.24
CA THR A 81 -9.18 7.12 25.40
C THR A 81 -10.71 7.18 25.40
N ASP A 82 -11.29 8.38 25.20
CA ASP A 82 -12.74 8.56 25.06
C ASP A 82 -13.32 7.72 23.93
N LEU A 83 -12.61 7.58 22.80
CA LEU A 83 -13.03 6.74 21.69
C LEU A 83 -12.95 5.25 22.03
N ILE A 84 -11.88 4.80 22.68
CA ILE A 84 -11.74 3.39 23.10
C ILE A 84 -12.90 3.00 24.01
N GLU A 85 -13.27 3.86 24.96
CA GLU A 85 -14.42 3.66 25.85
C GLU A 85 -15.74 3.62 25.08
N LYS A 86 -16.00 4.62 24.21
CA LYS A 86 -17.24 4.68 23.41
C LYS A 86 -17.39 3.49 22.47
N LEU A 87 -16.29 3.00 21.91
CA LEU A 87 -16.27 1.87 20.97
C LEU A 87 -16.27 0.51 21.69
N ARG A 88 -16.12 0.50 23.02
CA ARG A 88 -16.04 -0.71 23.87
C ARG A 88 -14.95 -1.65 23.37
N ILE A 89 -13.74 -1.12 23.19
CA ILE A 89 -12.57 -1.89 22.77
C ILE A 89 -11.80 -2.32 24.01
N ASP A 90 -11.32 -3.57 23.98
CA ASP A 90 -10.51 -4.19 25.03
C ASP A 90 -9.09 -3.56 25.12
N GLU A 91 -8.43 -3.72 26.28
CA GLU A 91 -7.10 -3.16 26.59
C GLU A 91 -6.01 -3.57 25.59
N ARG A 92 -6.20 -4.70 24.89
CA ARG A 92 -5.35 -5.13 23.75
C ARG A 92 -5.13 -4.03 22.70
N CYS A 93 -6.07 -3.10 22.55
CA CYS A 93 -5.92 -1.95 21.68
C CYS A 93 -4.74 -1.05 22.06
N ILE A 94 -4.47 -0.89 23.36
CA ILE A 94 -3.42 -0.02 23.87
C ILE A 94 -2.05 -0.54 23.44
N ASP A 95 -1.81 -1.85 23.52
CA ASP A 95 -0.55 -2.45 23.06
C ASP A 95 -0.36 -2.34 21.54
N ILE A 96 -1.44 -2.48 20.77
CA ILE A 96 -1.41 -2.27 19.31
C ILE A 96 -1.08 -0.82 18.96
N LEU A 97 -1.68 0.13 19.68
CA LEU A 97 -1.41 1.55 19.53
C LEU A 97 0.06 1.87 19.87
N LYS A 98 0.61 1.32 20.96
CA LYS A 98 2.07 1.43 21.24
C LYS A 98 2.90 0.89 20.09
N GLY A 99 2.51 -0.27 19.55
CA GLY A 99 3.23 -0.91 18.46
C GLY A 99 3.27 -0.05 17.21
N ILE A 100 2.15 0.60 16.86
CA ILE A 100 2.13 1.50 15.70
C ILE A 100 2.98 2.75 15.94
N GLY A 101 3.02 3.25 17.18
CA GLY A 101 3.92 4.34 17.60
C GLY A 101 5.41 3.98 17.50
N LYS A 102 5.78 2.69 17.51
CA LYS A 102 7.17 2.24 17.30
C LYS A 102 7.55 2.18 15.82
N LEU A 103 6.62 1.78 14.95
CA LEU A 103 6.85 1.71 13.50
C LEU A 103 7.00 3.08 12.85
N GLY A 104 6.45 4.11 13.47
CA GLY A 104 6.75 5.49 13.14
C GLY A 104 6.75 6.32 14.41
N SER A 105 7.88 6.95 14.72
CA SER A 105 8.15 7.83 15.88
C SER A 105 7.27 9.09 15.96
N PHE A 106 6.10 9.08 15.31
CA PHE A 106 5.31 10.23 14.97
C PHE A 106 3.80 10.02 15.25
N ILE A 107 3.37 8.83 15.71
CA ILE A 107 1.96 8.55 16.04
C ILE A 107 1.70 8.68 17.56
N LEU A 108 2.64 8.31 18.44
CA LEU A 108 2.55 8.41 19.91
C LEU A 108 3.97 8.58 20.52
N ASN A 109 4.15 9.43 21.54
CA ASN A 109 5.41 9.48 22.31
C ASN A 109 5.54 8.29 23.29
N LYS A 110 6.74 8.18 23.89
CA LYS A 110 7.10 7.26 24.97
C LYS A 110 6.10 7.21 26.15
N ASP A 111 5.36 8.29 26.39
CA ASP A 111 4.34 8.40 27.44
C ASP A 111 2.89 8.25 26.91
N TYR A 112 2.70 7.66 25.72
CA TYR A 112 1.45 7.70 24.93
C TYR A 112 1.05 9.09 24.42
N SER A 113 1.70 10.15 24.88
CA SER A 113 1.41 11.53 24.50
C SER A 113 1.71 11.83 23.03
N LEU A 114 0.73 12.30 22.26
CA LEU A 114 0.99 12.82 20.92
C LEU A 114 1.75 14.15 20.95
N SER A 115 3.08 14.14 20.95
CA SER A 115 3.84 15.39 20.80
C SER A 115 3.94 15.84 19.34
N LYS A 116 3.60 17.12 19.15
CA LYS A 116 3.61 17.90 17.90
C LYS A 116 3.50 17.09 16.60
N ILE A 117 2.25 16.77 16.32
CA ILE A 117 1.48 16.49 15.08
C ILE A 117 1.95 17.23 13.78
N SER A 118 2.94 18.13 13.82
CA SER A 118 3.39 18.88 12.64
C SER A 118 4.01 18.02 11.54
N SER A 119 4.61 16.86 11.87
CA SER A 119 5.22 15.96 10.87
C SER A 119 4.21 15.04 10.18
N LEU A 120 3.05 14.74 10.78
CA LEU A 120 2.02 13.90 10.14
C LEU A 120 1.40 14.58 8.89
N LYS A 121 1.39 15.91 8.85
CA LYS A 121 1.04 16.68 7.63
C LYS A 121 2.00 16.40 6.46
N GLN A 122 3.15 15.76 6.68
CA GLN A 122 4.19 15.54 5.68
C GLN A 122 4.20 14.12 5.10
N PHE A 123 3.36 13.19 5.60
CA PHE A 123 3.41 11.82 5.10
C PHE A 123 2.92 11.72 3.65
N PRO A 124 3.75 11.19 2.73
CA PRO A 124 3.42 11.17 1.31
C PRO A 124 2.27 10.19 0.99
N PHE A 125 2.01 9.19 1.86
CA PHE A 125 0.94 8.21 1.66
C PHE A 125 -0.46 8.75 2.01
N LEU A 126 -0.57 9.85 2.76
CA LEU A 126 -1.88 10.43 3.08
C LEU A 126 -2.51 11.02 1.82
N ILE A 127 -3.80 10.76 1.61
CA ILE A 127 -4.49 11.14 0.38
C ILE A 127 -4.32 12.62 0.03
N LYS A 128 -4.42 13.51 1.01
CA LYS A 128 -4.22 14.97 0.85
C LYS A 128 -2.85 15.38 0.30
N ASN A 129 -1.84 14.52 0.44
CA ASN A 129 -0.47 14.76 -0.01
C ASN A 129 -0.15 14.03 -1.32
N ARG A 130 -1.08 13.20 -1.82
CA ARG A 130 -0.92 12.44 -3.05
C ARG A 130 -1.33 13.30 -4.24
N LYS A 131 -0.48 13.30 -5.27
CA LYS A 131 -0.66 14.13 -6.47
C LYS A 131 -1.55 13.47 -7.52
N ASN A 132 -1.63 12.15 -7.51
CA ASN A 132 -2.26 11.35 -8.56
C ASN A 132 -3.44 10.54 -8.00
N ILE A 133 -4.40 11.22 -7.36
CA ILE A 133 -5.61 10.55 -6.88
C ILE A 133 -6.49 10.25 -8.10
N LEU A 134 -6.48 9.02 -8.57
CA LEU A 134 -7.41 8.54 -9.58
C LEU A 134 -8.80 8.39 -8.97
N ASN A 135 -9.76 9.22 -9.39
CA ASN A 135 -11.19 8.91 -9.25
C ASN A 135 -11.61 7.89 -10.34
N GLY A 136 -10.91 6.76 -10.41
CA GLY A 136 -11.07 5.76 -11.49
C GLY A 136 -11.81 4.49 -11.08
N SER A 137 -12.18 4.34 -9.80
CA SER A 137 -12.89 3.15 -9.36
C SER A 137 -14.37 3.23 -9.75
N SER A 138 -14.82 2.34 -10.65
CA SER A 138 -16.25 2.10 -10.91
C SER A 138 -17.03 1.63 -9.67
N TYR A 139 -16.31 1.29 -8.60
CA TYR A 139 -16.86 0.75 -7.35
C TYR A 139 -16.69 1.74 -6.20
N THR A 140 -17.80 2.11 -5.56
CA THR A 140 -17.87 3.05 -4.43
C THR A 140 -17.07 2.58 -3.21
N LEU A 141 -16.95 1.27 -3.03
CA LEU A 141 -16.27 0.62 -1.89
C LEU A 141 -14.79 0.27 -2.16
N SER A 142 -14.21 0.72 -3.28
CA SER A 142 -12.82 0.39 -3.65
C SER A 142 -12.12 1.58 -4.30
N ARG A 143 -12.19 2.74 -3.63
CA ARG A 143 -11.61 4.01 -4.06
C ARG A 143 -10.15 4.17 -3.64
N TRP A 144 -9.81 3.69 -2.44
CA TRP A 144 -8.45 3.78 -1.92
C TRP A 144 -7.48 2.93 -2.73
N ILE A 145 -6.40 3.57 -3.15
CA ILE A 145 -5.30 2.97 -3.87
C ILE A 145 -4.07 2.93 -2.94
N PRO A 146 -3.33 1.81 -2.83
CA PRO A 146 -2.10 1.77 -2.03
C PRO A 146 -1.05 2.78 -2.50
N PHE A 147 -0.33 3.40 -1.57
CA PHE A 147 0.70 4.40 -1.89
C PHE A 147 1.86 3.84 -2.75
N ILE A 148 2.12 2.53 -2.70
CA ILE A 148 3.12 1.89 -3.56
C ILE A 148 2.84 2.09 -5.05
N GLU A 149 1.59 2.31 -5.43
CA GLU A 149 1.22 2.63 -6.81
C GLU A 149 1.89 3.93 -7.29
N ASP A 150 1.86 4.98 -6.48
CA ASP A 150 2.49 6.25 -6.82
C ASP A 150 4.00 6.08 -6.97
N LEU A 151 4.62 5.29 -6.09
CA LEU A 151 6.06 5.01 -6.15
C LEU A 151 6.43 4.23 -7.41
N ILE A 152 5.69 3.18 -7.73
CA ILE A 152 5.91 2.38 -8.96
C ILE A 152 5.73 3.27 -10.20
N ALA A 153 4.66 4.07 -10.24
CA ALA A 153 4.39 4.98 -11.34
C ALA A 153 5.52 6.01 -11.52
N ASP A 154 5.99 6.61 -10.43
CA ASP A 154 7.07 7.61 -10.47
C ASP A 154 8.40 7.00 -10.91
N VAL A 155 8.72 5.77 -10.50
CA VAL A 155 9.92 5.05 -10.96
C VAL A 155 9.84 4.72 -12.44
N ILE A 156 8.72 4.16 -12.90
CA ILE A 156 8.52 3.79 -14.31
C ILE A 156 8.53 5.03 -15.21
N ARG A 157 8.04 6.17 -14.70
CA ARG A 157 8.09 7.48 -15.38
C ARG A 157 9.46 8.16 -15.32
N GLY A 158 10.45 7.61 -14.63
CA GLY A 158 11.72 8.29 -14.41
C GLY A 158 11.62 9.60 -13.61
N ASN A 159 10.45 9.88 -13.00
CA ASN A 159 10.15 11.09 -12.22
C ASN A 159 10.37 10.89 -10.71
N PHE A 160 10.99 9.77 -10.34
CA PHE A 160 11.22 9.40 -8.94
C PHE A 160 12.08 10.43 -8.21
N LYS A 161 11.43 11.25 -7.38
CA LYS A 161 12.09 12.34 -6.64
C LYS A 161 12.95 11.75 -5.52
N THR A 162 14.26 11.96 -5.65
CA THR A 162 15.30 11.42 -4.77
C THR A 162 15.27 12.00 -3.34
N GLY A 163 14.45 13.03 -3.09
CA GLY A 163 14.33 13.65 -1.77
C GLY A 163 13.57 12.81 -0.74
N LEU A 164 12.78 11.81 -1.15
CA LEU A 164 12.03 10.94 -0.24
C LEU A 164 12.79 9.65 0.12
N ILE A 165 13.73 9.22 -0.74
CA ILE A 165 14.54 8.02 -0.55
C ILE A 165 15.96 8.35 -0.98
N ALA A 166 16.90 8.26 -0.04
CA ALA A 166 18.33 8.38 -0.34
C ALA A 166 18.69 7.33 -1.40
N LYS A 167 19.17 7.78 -2.56
CA LYS A 167 19.87 6.87 -3.47
C LYS A 167 21.13 6.44 -2.73
N LEU A 168 21.20 5.17 -2.36
CA LEU A 168 22.48 4.56 -2.05
C LEU A 168 23.32 4.71 -3.31
N ASP A 169 24.54 5.25 -3.19
CA ASP A 169 25.41 5.53 -4.32
C ASP A 169 25.39 4.35 -5.29
N GLN A 170 25.09 4.65 -6.56
CA GLN A 170 25.29 3.65 -7.60
C GLN A 170 26.75 3.21 -7.50
N PRO A 171 27.07 1.90 -7.50
CA PRO A 171 28.45 1.51 -7.72
C PRO A 171 28.88 2.24 -8.98
N ARG A 172 29.92 3.08 -8.87
CA ARG A 172 30.44 3.88 -9.98
C ARG A 172 30.47 2.97 -11.20
N THR A 173 29.54 3.16 -12.13
CA THR A 173 29.66 2.55 -13.45
C THR A 173 30.83 3.26 -14.07
N ASN A 174 32.03 2.75 -13.80
CA ASN A 174 33.23 3.17 -14.49
C ASN A 174 32.93 2.85 -15.97
N PRO A 175 32.83 3.86 -16.86
CA PRO A 175 32.43 3.65 -18.24
C PRO A 175 33.39 2.73 -19.00
N ASP A 176 34.55 2.40 -18.43
CA ASP A 176 35.53 1.46 -18.99
C ASP A 176 35.12 -0.02 -18.92
N TYR A 177 34.14 -0.42 -18.09
CA TYR A 177 33.67 -1.82 -18.05
C TYR A 177 32.65 -2.16 -19.16
N LEU A 178 32.30 -1.22 -20.04
CA LEU A 178 31.40 -1.44 -21.17
C LEU A 178 32.12 -1.45 -22.53
N LYS A 179 33.45 -1.38 -22.57
CA LYS A 179 34.17 -1.70 -23.80
C LYS A 179 34.26 -3.22 -23.92
N PRO A 180 33.72 -3.84 -24.98
CA PRO A 180 34.02 -5.23 -25.27
C PRO A 180 35.50 -5.26 -25.65
N ASP A 181 36.34 -5.71 -24.72
CA ASP A 181 37.74 -5.94 -25.01
C ASP A 181 37.80 -7.07 -26.06
N LEU A 182 38.43 -6.80 -27.20
CA LEU A 182 38.45 -7.65 -28.39
C LEU A 182 39.31 -8.92 -28.18
N ASN A 183 39.63 -9.27 -26.93
CA ASN A 183 40.50 -10.38 -26.57
C ASN A 183 39.80 -11.30 -25.57
N GLY A 184 39.09 -12.30 -26.10
CA GLY A 184 39.19 -13.69 -25.64
C GLY A 184 38.79 -14.10 -24.22
N TYR A 185 38.16 -13.24 -23.40
CA TYR A 185 37.65 -13.68 -22.10
C TYR A 185 36.27 -14.35 -22.24
N VAL A 186 36.27 -15.67 -22.08
CA VAL A 186 35.07 -16.49 -21.94
C VAL A 186 34.26 -15.98 -20.75
N LEU A 187 33.13 -15.30 -21.02
CA LEU A 187 32.09 -15.05 -20.02
C LEU A 187 31.77 -16.40 -19.35
N PRO A 188 31.61 -16.47 -18.02
CA PRO A 188 31.20 -17.72 -17.38
C PRO A 188 29.92 -18.17 -18.08
N GLN A 189 29.96 -19.32 -18.75
CA GLN A 189 28.79 -19.88 -19.40
C GLN A 189 27.66 -19.87 -18.38
N ARG A 190 26.61 -19.07 -18.64
CA ARG A 190 25.38 -19.12 -17.86
C ARG A 190 24.96 -20.58 -17.78
N GLN A 191 24.94 -21.11 -16.57
CA GLN A 191 24.68 -22.53 -16.32
C GLN A 191 23.31 -22.90 -16.89
N SER A 192 23.27 -24.00 -17.65
CA SER A 192 22.15 -24.38 -18.53
C SER A 192 20.82 -24.62 -17.80
N TRP A 193 20.82 -24.83 -16.48
CA TRP A 193 19.60 -24.99 -15.68
C TRP A 193 18.83 -23.67 -15.43
N ALA A 194 19.47 -22.51 -15.65
CA ALA A 194 18.82 -21.20 -15.58
C ALA A 194 18.20 -20.76 -16.92
N ARG A 195 18.29 -21.60 -17.97
CA ARG A 195 17.57 -21.38 -19.24
C ARG A 195 16.23 -22.09 -19.17
N LEU A 196 15.29 -21.49 -18.44
CA LEU A 196 13.87 -21.80 -18.63
C LEU A 196 13.42 -21.12 -19.94
N ASN A 197 12.69 -21.87 -20.76
CA ASN A 197 12.10 -21.56 -22.07
C ASN A 197 12.25 -20.10 -22.56
N GLU A 198 12.99 -19.93 -23.67
CA GLU A 198 13.32 -18.63 -24.27
C GLU A 198 12.13 -17.76 -24.69
N THR A 199 10.92 -18.31 -24.75
CA THR A 199 9.70 -17.57 -25.10
C THR A 199 9.08 -16.75 -23.96
N GLU A 200 9.47 -17.00 -22.71
CA GLU A 200 8.92 -16.31 -21.51
C GLU A 200 9.95 -15.43 -20.77
N ASN A 201 11.18 -15.35 -21.28
CA ASN A 201 12.23 -14.57 -20.62
C ASN A 201 11.99 -13.07 -20.81
N HIS A 202 11.56 -12.40 -19.75
CA HIS A 202 11.49 -10.94 -19.72
C HIS A 202 12.88 -10.33 -19.95
N THR A 203 13.02 -9.56 -21.04
CA THR A 203 14.29 -8.92 -21.47
C THR A 203 14.41 -7.44 -21.06
N GLY A 204 13.52 -6.94 -20.20
CA GLY A 204 13.49 -5.55 -19.78
C GLY A 204 13.91 -5.28 -18.34
N PRO A 205 13.97 -3.99 -17.92
CA PRO A 205 14.29 -3.61 -16.55
C PRO A 205 13.30 -4.19 -15.53
N ARG A 206 13.83 -4.64 -14.38
CA ARG A 206 13.04 -5.13 -13.25
C ARG A 206 13.04 -4.10 -12.12
N LEU A 207 11.86 -3.72 -11.66
CA LEU A 207 11.69 -2.93 -10.44
C LEU A 207 11.43 -3.90 -9.28
N ILE A 208 12.39 -4.02 -8.36
CA ILE A 208 12.29 -4.88 -7.19
C ILE A 208 11.97 -4.03 -5.97
N ILE A 209 10.85 -4.32 -5.31
CA ILE A 209 10.38 -3.66 -4.10
C ILE A 209 10.38 -4.68 -2.97
N PHE A 210 11.08 -4.37 -1.87
CA PHE A 210 11.09 -5.19 -0.67
C PHE A 210 10.62 -4.41 0.54
N ILE A 211 9.49 -4.82 1.14
CA ILE A 211 8.89 -4.17 2.31
C ILE A 211 9.25 -4.94 3.59
N ILE A 212 10.06 -4.30 4.43
CA ILE A 212 10.37 -4.81 5.77
C ILE A 212 9.12 -4.64 6.65
N GLY A 213 8.67 -5.72 7.28
CA GLY A 213 7.41 -5.76 8.04
C GLY A 213 6.28 -6.49 7.30
N GLY A 214 6.45 -6.72 6.00
CA GLY A 214 5.56 -7.55 5.18
C GLY A 214 4.81 -6.75 4.12
N VAL A 215 4.19 -7.47 3.19
CA VAL A 215 3.45 -6.92 2.05
C VAL A 215 1.99 -7.35 2.10
N SER A 216 1.07 -6.43 1.83
CA SER A 216 -0.37 -6.71 1.74
C SER A 216 -0.75 -7.23 0.35
N LEU A 217 -1.84 -8.00 0.27
CA LEU A 217 -2.37 -8.47 -1.03
C LEU A 217 -2.77 -7.32 -1.96
N ALA A 218 -3.17 -6.18 -1.40
CA ALA A 218 -3.50 -4.99 -2.19
C ALA A 218 -2.27 -4.40 -2.89
N GLU A 219 -1.12 -4.35 -2.21
CA GLU A 219 0.16 -3.90 -2.78
C GLU A 219 0.69 -4.89 -3.82
N SER A 220 0.58 -6.20 -3.56
CA SER A 220 0.92 -7.25 -4.53
C SER A 220 0.10 -7.13 -5.82
N ARG A 221 -1.20 -6.82 -5.70
CA ARG A 221 -2.08 -6.58 -6.84
C ARG A 221 -1.63 -5.39 -7.69
N VAL A 222 -1.17 -4.31 -7.06
CA VAL A 222 -0.64 -3.13 -7.77
C VAL A 222 0.57 -3.53 -8.62
N ALA A 223 1.54 -4.25 -8.06
CA ALA A 223 2.71 -4.70 -8.82
C ALA A 223 2.31 -5.54 -10.05
N TYR A 224 1.40 -6.50 -9.88
CA TYR A 224 0.89 -7.31 -11.00
C TYR A 224 0.21 -6.45 -12.08
N ASN A 225 -0.64 -5.50 -11.67
CA ASN A 225 -1.34 -4.60 -12.59
C ASN A 225 -0.36 -3.77 -13.43
N TYR A 226 0.71 -3.25 -12.81
CA TYR A 226 1.73 -2.49 -13.54
C TYR A 226 2.58 -3.35 -14.49
N THR A 227 2.92 -4.58 -14.11
CA THR A 227 3.61 -5.52 -15.02
C THR A 227 2.72 -5.86 -16.23
N LYS A 228 1.44 -6.16 -16.00
CA LYS A 228 0.47 -6.41 -17.08
C LYS A 228 0.29 -5.18 -17.98
N LEU A 229 0.23 -3.99 -17.39
CA LEU A 229 0.15 -2.72 -18.11
C LEU A 229 1.35 -2.54 -19.03
N CYS A 230 2.56 -2.68 -18.50
CA CYS A 230 3.80 -2.55 -19.28
C CYS A 230 3.82 -3.53 -20.46
N HIS A 231 3.40 -4.78 -20.22
CA HIS A 231 3.23 -5.77 -21.27
C HIS A 231 2.20 -5.34 -22.35
N SER A 232 1.02 -4.86 -21.96
CA SER A 232 -0.01 -4.37 -22.89
C SER A 232 0.46 -3.18 -23.72
N MET A 233 1.14 -2.21 -23.09
CA MET A 233 1.69 -1.03 -23.75
C MET A 233 2.79 -1.41 -24.75
N ARG A 234 3.65 -2.37 -24.41
CA ARG A 234 4.68 -2.92 -25.31
C ARG A 234 4.07 -3.61 -26.53
N SER A 235 3.01 -4.39 -26.32
CA SER A 235 2.37 -5.18 -27.38
C SER A 235 1.41 -4.36 -28.26
N GLY A 236 1.24 -3.06 -28.01
CA GLY A 236 0.31 -2.19 -28.75
C GLY A 236 -1.18 -2.44 -28.49
N ASN A 237 -1.50 -3.50 -27.74
CA ASN A 237 -2.86 -3.89 -27.35
C ASN A 237 -3.24 -3.20 -26.04
N ILE A 238 -3.56 -1.91 -26.13
CA ILE A 238 -4.00 -1.11 -24.98
C ILE A 238 -5.49 -1.40 -24.72
N PRO A 239 -5.85 -2.05 -23.59
CA PRO A 239 -7.25 -2.30 -23.25
C PRO A 239 -8.01 -0.98 -23.05
N ASP A 240 -9.29 -0.93 -23.45
CA ASP A 240 -10.08 0.30 -23.36
C ASP A 240 -10.33 0.76 -21.90
N GLU A 241 -10.32 -0.18 -20.95
CA GLU A 241 -10.33 0.13 -19.51
C GLU A 241 -9.07 0.91 -19.08
N ILE A 242 -7.94 0.63 -19.70
CA ILE A 242 -6.68 1.34 -19.46
C ILE A 242 -6.75 2.72 -20.11
N LYS A 243 -7.31 2.87 -21.32
CA LYS A 243 -7.46 4.18 -21.97
C LYS A 243 -8.33 5.16 -21.18
N LYS A 244 -9.32 4.68 -20.41
CA LYS A 244 -10.23 5.51 -19.61
C LYS A 244 -9.61 6.05 -18.32
N ASN A 245 -8.52 5.44 -17.84
CA ASN A 245 -7.84 5.87 -16.62
C ASN A 245 -6.75 6.88 -16.99
N ILE A 246 -7.12 8.16 -16.95
CA ILE A 246 -6.35 9.31 -17.46
C ILE A 246 -4.97 9.46 -16.79
N ASN A 247 -4.69 8.81 -15.65
CA ASN A 247 -3.38 8.86 -15.00
C ASN A 247 -2.43 7.73 -15.40
N PHE A 248 -2.68 6.96 -16.46
CA PHE A 248 -1.64 6.09 -16.99
C PHE A 248 -0.54 6.92 -17.65
N PRO A 249 0.75 6.57 -17.47
CA PRO A 249 1.79 7.23 -18.23
C PRO A 249 1.48 7.01 -19.72
N THR A 250 1.23 8.09 -20.47
CA THR A 250 1.12 8.03 -21.93
C THR A 250 2.49 8.15 -22.57
N GLU A 251 3.42 8.77 -21.85
CA GLU A 251 4.79 9.02 -22.28
C GLU A 251 5.76 8.02 -21.64
N ASN A 252 6.66 7.54 -22.48
CA ASN A 252 7.66 6.53 -22.16
C ASN A 252 8.86 7.22 -21.47
N ALA A 253 8.74 7.51 -20.18
CA ALA A 253 9.68 8.38 -19.51
C ALA A 253 10.84 7.60 -18.85
N GLY A 254 11.98 7.59 -19.54
CA GLY A 254 13.22 6.95 -19.08
C GLY A 254 14.07 6.29 -20.16
N GLY A 255 13.69 6.42 -21.44
CA GLY A 255 14.47 5.91 -22.58
C GLY A 255 14.56 4.39 -22.71
N ARG A 256 13.89 3.62 -21.82
CA ARG A 256 13.95 2.14 -21.75
C ARG A 256 12.70 1.42 -22.25
N GLY A 257 11.67 2.13 -22.70
CA GLY A 257 10.45 1.50 -23.18
C GLY A 257 9.48 1.06 -22.06
N TRP A 258 8.32 0.54 -22.46
CA TRP A 258 7.33 -0.12 -21.59
C TRP A 258 7.73 -1.55 -21.19
N ASN A 259 9.02 -1.82 -21.07
CA ASN A 259 9.57 -3.14 -20.82
C ASN A 259 9.80 -3.40 -19.32
N TRP A 260 9.01 -2.78 -18.43
CA TRP A 260 9.20 -2.94 -16.99
C TRP A 260 8.48 -4.18 -16.46
N GLU A 261 9.16 -4.92 -15.60
CA GLU A 261 8.58 -5.97 -14.76
C GLU A 261 8.71 -5.56 -13.29
N VAL A 262 7.58 -5.51 -12.58
CA VAL A 262 7.53 -5.13 -11.16
C VAL A 262 7.46 -6.40 -10.32
N LEU A 263 8.44 -6.56 -9.43
CA LEU A 263 8.53 -7.62 -8.45
C LEU A 263 8.39 -7.01 -7.05
N ILE A 264 7.44 -7.49 -6.27
CA ILE A 264 7.22 -7.03 -4.89
C ILE A 264 7.31 -8.20 -3.93
N GLY A 265 8.02 -7.98 -2.82
CA GLY A 265 8.13 -8.93 -1.74
C GLY A 265 8.17 -8.22 -0.39
N GLY A 266 8.06 -8.99 0.67
CA GLY A 266 8.25 -8.52 2.02
C GLY A 266 8.64 -9.66 2.93
N THR A 267 8.93 -9.35 4.19
CA THR A 267 9.29 -10.37 5.19
C THR A 267 8.20 -11.42 5.40
N SER A 268 6.94 -11.06 5.16
CA SER A 268 5.79 -11.96 5.18
C SER A 268 4.63 -11.39 4.34
N ILE A 269 3.63 -12.22 4.02
CA ILE A 269 2.37 -11.76 3.44
C ILE A 269 1.42 -11.37 4.58
N LEU A 270 0.96 -10.12 4.56
CA LEU A 270 0.12 -9.52 5.59
C LEU A 270 -1.37 -9.68 5.27
N THR A 271 -2.12 -10.07 6.29
CA THR A 271 -3.56 -9.84 6.42
C THR A 271 -3.78 -8.78 7.49
N PRO A 272 -4.93 -8.06 7.50
CA PRO A 272 -5.19 -7.05 8.54
C PRO A 272 -5.02 -7.60 9.96
N GLU A 273 -5.51 -8.81 10.21
CA GLU A 273 -5.39 -9.48 11.51
C GLU A 273 -3.94 -9.85 11.85
N LYS A 274 -3.16 -10.38 10.88
CA LYS A 274 -1.73 -10.64 11.10
C LYS A 274 -0.96 -9.37 11.42
N TYR A 275 -1.31 -8.25 10.78
CA TYR A 275 -0.69 -6.96 11.05
C TYR A 275 -1.01 -6.46 12.46
N LEU A 276 -2.28 -6.52 12.89
CA LEU A 276 -2.65 -6.17 14.27
C LEU A 276 -1.94 -7.05 15.31
N ASN A 277 -1.86 -8.36 15.06
CA ASN A 277 -1.15 -9.30 15.92
C ASN A 277 0.36 -9.02 15.97
N PHE A 278 0.96 -8.58 14.85
CA PHE A 278 2.35 -8.15 14.82
C PHE A 278 2.55 -6.91 15.70
N LEU A 279 1.68 -5.91 15.61
CA LEU A 279 1.73 -4.70 16.44
C LEU A 279 1.60 -5.02 17.92
N ALA A 280 0.65 -5.88 18.30
CA ALA A 280 0.44 -6.30 19.69
C ALA A 280 1.66 -7.00 20.30
N LYS A 281 2.45 -7.71 19.48
CA LYS A 281 3.65 -8.44 19.93
C LYS A 281 4.87 -7.57 20.15
N THR A 282 4.82 -6.29 19.76
CA THR A 282 5.93 -5.36 20.00
C THR A 282 5.99 -4.98 21.49
N LYS A 283 6.46 -5.92 22.33
CA LYS A 283 6.62 -5.70 23.77
C LYS A 283 7.47 -4.46 24.06
N THR A 284 7.17 -3.79 25.16
CA THR A 284 8.02 -2.75 25.76
C THR A 284 9.34 -3.39 26.19
N THR A 285 10.32 -3.44 25.30
CA THR A 285 11.72 -3.39 25.75
C THR A 285 11.91 -1.98 26.30
N THR A 286 11.65 -1.82 27.59
CA THR A 286 12.20 -0.71 28.35
C THR A 286 13.72 -0.72 28.13
N PRO A 287 14.34 0.42 27.76
CA PRO A 287 15.79 0.54 27.82
C PRO A 287 16.31 0.34 29.24
#